data_AF-A0A3M0DSF1-F1
#
_entry.id   AF-A0A3M0DSF1-F1
#
_cell.length_a   1.000
_cell.length_b   1.000
_cell.length_c   1.000
_cell.angle_alpha   90.00
_cell.angle_beta   90.00
_cell.angle_gamma   90.00
#
_symmetry.space_group_name_H-M   'P 1'
#
loop_
_entity.id
_entity.type
_entity.pdbx_description
1 polymer ?
#
loop_
_entity_poly.entity_id
_entity_poly.type
_entity_poly.pdbx_seq_one_letter_code
_entity_poly.pdbx_strand_id
1 'polypeptide(L)'
;MSTEDGSETDTGTESADADDDGDRPLSEIGVGDGRDKHIHLVTESGKEIDHDDVFIRHTETEYLVCEDHEFPASETTRYRKENIGRVKITQHHSNCFITTATAGEGPTLDSLRGFRADVMRPSPTGRTLLRVYDATSPPIAATLDRHPEAVPTRLVRGLVDRCGSLADRRRAATGRGQRATLSLVLIGLYVVGVCLGALAHGWLRARERWVS
;
A
#
# COMPACT_ATOMS: atom_id res chain seq x y z
N MET A 1 -56.47 -10.10 52.55
CA MET A 1 -56.48 -11.51 52.98
C MET A 1 -56.06 -12.31 51.77
N SER A 2 -55.02 -13.15 51.88
CA SER A 2 -54.41 -13.92 50.76
C SER A 2 -53.74 -13.04 49.69
N THR A 3 -52.50 -13.22 49.20
CA THR A 3 -51.41 -14.21 49.43
C THR A 3 -51.75 -15.68 49.12
N GLU A 4 -50.83 -16.51 48.63
CA GLU A 4 -49.42 -16.28 48.22
C GLU A 4 -49.37 -15.87 46.70
N ASP A 5 -48.43 -16.15 45.78
CA ASP A 5 -47.08 -16.76 45.69
C ASP A 5 -46.46 -16.32 44.31
N GLY A 6 -45.19 -16.53 43.89
CA GLY A 6 -44.00 -17.05 44.58
C GLY A 6 -42.99 -17.82 43.68
N SER A 7 -42.19 -17.15 42.81
CA SER A 7 -40.95 -17.75 42.25
C SER A 7 -40.00 -16.72 41.61
N GLU A 8 -38.74 -16.74 42.02
CA GLU A 8 -37.62 -16.08 41.33
C GLU A 8 -36.99 -17.02 40.29
N THR A 9 -36.34 -16.47 39.26
CA THR A 9 -35.10 -17.05 38.72
C THR A 9 -34.27 -15.97 38.05
N ASP A 10 -33.20 -15.53 38.72
CA ASP A 10 -32.11 -14.82 38.08
C ASP A 10 -31.37 -15.78 37.13
N THR A 11 -30.97 -15.28 35.96
CA THR A 11 -29.90 -15.89 35.17
C THR A 11 -29.27 -14.82 34.28
N GLY A 12 -28.47 -13.94 34.89
CA GLY A 12 -27.59 -13.05 34.15
C GLY A 12 -26.77 -13.80 33.10
N THR A 13 -26.61 -13.18 31.93
CA THR A 13 -25.60 -13.56 30.92
C THR A 13 -24.91 -12.27 30.51
N GLU A 14 -23.73 -12.06 31.05
CA GLU A 14 -22.92 -10.86 30.82
C GLU A 14 -22.31 -10.83 29.42
N SER A 15 -22.02 -9.61 28.97
CA SER A 15 -21.03 -9.22 27.95
C SER A 15 -20.74 -10.16 26.78
N ALA A 16 -21.22 -9.74 25.60
CA ALA A 16 -20.35 -9.64 24.43
C ALA A 16 -20.26 -8.14 24.08
N ASP A 17 -19.16 -7.50 24.46
CA ASP A 17 -19.04 -6.04 24.39
C ASP A 17 -18.98 -5.54 22.94
N ALA A 18 -19.78 -4.51 22.64
CA ALA A 18 -19.84 -3.88 21.32
C ALA A 18 -19.23 -2.48 21.37
N ASP A 19 -18.10 -2.32 20.68
CA ASP A 19 -17.56 -1.06 20.15
C ASP A 19 -17.62 0.19 21.06
N ASP A 20 -16.95 0.16 22.22
CA ASP A 20 -16.46 1.40 22.84
C ASP A 20 -15.07 1.78 22.26
N ASP A 21 -15.11 2.57 21.20
CA ASP A 21 -13.96 3.33 20.67
C ASP A 21 -14.10 4.83 21.02
N GLY A 22 -14.89 5.16 22.04
CA GLY A 22 -15.29 6.53 22.39
C GLY A 22 -14.40 7.20 23.45
N ASP A 23 -13.93 6.46 24.46
CA ASP A 23 -13.29 7.03 25.66
C ASP A 23 -11.77 6.76 25.78
N ARG A 24 -11.11 6.31 24.70
CA ARG A 24 -9.64 6.14 24.70
C ARG A 24 -8.90 7.48 24.62
N PRO A 25 -7.88 7.72 25.47
CA PRO A 25 -7.08 8.94 25.39
C PRO A 25 -6.47 9.16 24.00
N LEU A 26 -6.46 10.42 23.52
CA LEU A 26 -5.83 10.79 22.24
C LEU A 26 -4.33 10.42 22.17
N SER A 27 -3.67 10.28 23.32
CA SER A 27 -2.30 9.78 23.45
C SER A 27 -2.15 8.30 23.09
N GLU A 28 -3.20 7.48 23.16
CA GLU A 28 -3.18 6.05 22.80
C GLU A 28 -3.54 5.78 21.34
N ILE A 29 -4.43 6.60 20.76
CA ILE A 29 -4.94 6.45 19.38
C ILE A 29 -3.82 6.65 18.33
N GLY A 30 -2.89 7.56 18.64
CA GLY A 30 -1.67 7.82 17.86
C GLY A 30 -1.88 8.59 16.56
N VAL A 31 -0.88 9.40 16.17
CA VAL A 31 -0.93 10.24 14.97
C VAL A 31 -0.15 9.59 13.83
N GLY A 32 -0.80 9.33 12.69
CA GLY A 32 -0.17 8.81 11.47
C GLY A 32 -0.67 9.56 10.23
N ASP A 33 0.06 9.47 9.11
CA ASP A 33 -0.27 10.19 7.86
C ASP A 33 -1.01 9.32 6.81
N GLY A 34 -1.50 8.14 7.21
CA GLY A 34 -2.30 7.25 6.37
C GLY A 34 -1.57 6.67 5.15
N ARG A 35 -0.24 6.62 5.17
CA ARG A 35 0.60 6.19 4.04
C ARG A 35 1.53 5.05 4.44
N ASP A 36 1.67 4.08 3.54
CA ASP A 36 2.58 2.94 3.66
C ASP A 36 4.03 3.41 3.87
N LYS A 37 4.73 2.74 4.77
CA LYS A 37 6.13 2.95 5.13
C LYS A 37 6.89 1.63 5.03
N HIS A 38 8.19 1.74 4.82
CA HIS A 38 9.17 0.80 5.33
C HIS A 38 9.73 1.37 6.64
N ILE A 39 9.78 0.54 7.68
CA ILE A 39 10.39 0.90 8.97
C ILE A 39 11.40 -0.15 9.38
N HIS A 40 12.65 0.29 9.42
CA HIS A 40 13.77 -0.44 9.98
C HIS A 40 14.05 0.10 11.39
N LEU A 41 13.87 -0.76 12.41
CA LEU A 41 14.13 -0.47 13.82
C LEU A 41 15.40 -1.18 14.27
N VAL A 42 16.17 -0.52 15.14
CA VAL A 42 17.25 -1.13 15.91
C VAL A 42 16.95 -0.89 17.39
N THR A 43 16.76 -1.95 18.16
CA THR A 43 16.56 -1.85 19.62
C THR A 43 17.82 -1.35 20.32
N GLU A 44 17.71 -0.89 21.57
CA GLU A 44 18.91 -0.61 22.40
C GLU A 44 19.83 -1.83 22.54
N SER A 45 19.25 -3.04 22.55
CA SER A 45 19.98 -4.31 22.54
C SER A 45 20.62 -4.69 21.19
N GLY A 46 20.56 -3.82 20.18
CA GLY A 46 21.15 -4.06 18.86
C GLY A 46 20.40 -5.06 17.99
N LYS A 47 19.15 -5.43 18.33
CA LYS A 47 18.31 -6.27 17.49
C LYS A 47 17.71 -5.41 16.36
N GLU A 48 18.07 -5.74 15.12
CA GLU A 48 17.41 -5.20 13.93
C GLU A 48 16.05 -5.88 13.72
N ILE A 49 15.04 -5.08 13.36
CA ILE A 49 13.67 -5.50 13.04
C ILE A 49 13.21 -4.67 11.84
N ASP A 50 12.64 -5.32 10.83
CA ASP A 50 12.32 -4.70 9.55
C ASP A 50 10.87 -4.99 9.17
N HIS A 51 10.15 -3.98 8.67
CA HIS A 51 8.77 -4.08 8.20
C HIS A 51 8.61 -3.32 6.89
N ASP A 52 8.06 -4.00 5.88
CA ASP A 52 7.67 -3.42 4.59
C ASP A 52 6.14 -3.26 4.48
N ASP A 53 5.71 -2.28 3.66
CA ASP A 53 4.30 -1.99 3.33
C ASP A 53 3.36 -1.80 4.54
N VAL A 54 3.88 -1.31 5.67
CA VAL A 54 3.11 -1.07 6.92
C VAL A 54 2.69 0.39 7.09
N PHE A 55 1.54 0.60 7.73
CA PHE A 55 1.15 1.90 8.27
C PHE A 55 1.80 2.15 9.63
N ILE A 56 2.04 3.41 9.96
CA ILE A 56 2.61 3.82 11.26
C ILE A 56 1.76 4.93 11.88
N ARG A 57 1.45 4.79 13.17
CA ARG A 57 0.98 5.88 14.04
C ARG A 57 1.99 6.09 15.16
N HIS A 58 2.13 7.34 15.60
CA HIS A 58 3.02 7.74 16.68
C HIS A 58 2.18 8.18 17.88
N THR A 59 2.29 7.49 19.00
CA THR A 59 1.82 8.00 20.29
C THR A 59 2.92 8.89 20.90
N GLU A 60 2.76 9.36 22.14
CA GLU A 60 3.85 10.02 22.86
C GLU A 60 5.01 9.04 23.12
N THR A 61 4.69 7.81 23.54
CA THR A 61 5.64 6.81 24.08
C THR A 61 5.96 5.65 23.13
N GLU A 62 5.23 5.45 22.04
CA GLU A 62 5.33 4.28 21.16
C GLU A 62 5.30 4.63 19.66
N TYR A 63 5.79 3.69 18.85
CA TYR A 63 5.42 3.53 17.45
C TYR A 63 4.41 2.37 17.37
N LEU A 64 3.23 2.64 16.81
CA LEU A 64 2.25 1.62 16.44
C LEU A 64 2.51 1.25 14.97
N VAL A 65 2.64 -0.04 14.65
CA VAL A 65 2.98 -0.55 13.32
C VAL A 65 2.01 -1.66 12.94
N CYS A 66 1.34 -1.57 11.78
CA CYS A 66 0.33 -2.54 11.33
C CYS A 66 0.30 -2.62 9.79
N GLU A 67 -0.05 -3.77 9.20
CA GLU A 67 -0.34 -3.88 7.75
C GLU A 67 -1.68 -3.21 7.38
N ASP A 68 -2.59 -3.00 8.35
CA ASP A 68 -3.85 -2.30 8.14
C ASP A 68 -3.86 -0.87 8.71
N HIS A 69 -4.39 0.07 7.92
CA HIS A 69 -4.56 1.49 8.24
C HIS A 69 -5.57 1.79 9.38
N GLU A 70 -6.44 0.84 9.72
CA GLU A 70 -7.39 0.95 10.84
C GLU A 70 -6.71 0.65 12.18
N PHE A 71 -5.60 -0.09 12.20
CA PHE A 71 -4.85 -0.55 13.37
C PHE A 71 -5.68 -1.42 14.34
N PRO A 72 -6.21 -2.57 13.87
CA PRO A 72 -6.84 -3.55 14.75
C PRO A 72 -5.86 -4.03 15.84
N ALA A 73 -6.34 -4.11 17.09
CA ALA A 73 -5.48 -4.32 18.26
C ALA A 73 -4.74 -5.67 18.26
N SER A 74 -5.27 -6.67 17.57
CA SER A 74 -4.67 -8.01 17.42
C SER A 74 -3.50 -8.08 16.42
N GLU A 75 -3.40 -7.13 15.50
CA GLU A 75 -2.40 -7.11 14.42
C GLU A 75 -1.43 -5.92 14.53
N THR A 76 -1.75 -4.96 15.40
CA THR A 76 -0.91 -3.79 15.67
C THR A 76 0.26 -4.14 16.59
N THR A 77 1.46 -4.15 16.03
CA THR A 77 2.69 -4.30 16.81
C THR A 77 3.08 -2.96 17.44
N ARG A 78 3.41 -2.98 18.74
CA ARG A 78 3.77 -1.78 19.52
C ARG A 78 5.26 -1.77 19.87
N TYR A 79 5.95 -0.70 19.49
CA TYR A 79 7.36 -0.48 19.82
C TYR A 79 7.51 0.75 20.72
N ARG A 80 7.72 0.55 22.01
CA ARG A 80 8.00 1.66 22.95
C ARG A 80 9.32 2.34 22.59
N LYS A 81 9.30 3.67 22.50
CA LYS A 81 10.44 4.52 22.13
C LYS A 81 11.64 4.37 23.06
N GLU A 82 11.38 4.11 24.35
CA GLU A 82 12.40 3.85 25.37
C GLU A 82 13.31 2.64 25.04
N ASN A 83 12.86 1.70 24.21
CA ASN A 83 13.62 0.48 23.86
C ASN A 83 14.28 0.55 22.46
N ILE A 84 14.29 1.71 21.81
CA ILE A 84 14.70 1.89 20.41
C ILE A 84 15.95 2.79 20.33
N GLY A 85 17.11 2.19 20.09
CA GLY A 85 18.36 2.94 19.87
C GLY A 85 18.38 3.68 18.52
N ARG A 86 17.67 3.18 17.50
CA ARG A 86 17.50 3.86 16.22
C ARG A 86 16.21 3.43 15.52
N VAL A 87 15.54 4.39 14.87
CA VAL A 87 14.51 4.10 13.87
C VAL A 87 14.87 4.78 12.54
N LYS A 88 14.59 4.10 11.43
CA LYS A 88 14.63 4.66 10.07
C LYS A 88 13.29 4.38 9.40
N ILE A 89 12.43 5.39 9.35
CA ILE A 89 11.17 5.35 8.61
C ILE A 89 11.42 5.95 7.23
N THR A 90 11.28 5.16 6.18
CA THR A 90 11.18 5.67 4.80
C THR A 90 9.74 5.48 4.35
N GLN A 91 9.09 6.57 3.93
CA GLN A 91 7.80 6.43 3.26
C GLN A 91 8.01 5.62 1.97
N HIS A 92 7.31 4.49 1.83
CA HIS A 92 7.23 3.83 0.54
C HIS A 92 6.45 4.76 -0.38
N HIS A 93 7.11 5.27 -1.41
CA HIS A 93 6.53 6.19 -2.40
C HIS A 93 5.59 5.44 -3.36
N SER A 94 4.67 4.64 -2.79
CA SER A 94 3.71 3.71 -3.40
C SER A 94 4.26 3.10 -4.69
N ASN A 95 5.08 2.06 -4.49
CA ASN A 95 6.08 1.38 -5.32
C ASN A 95 5.86 1.21 -6.85
N CYS A 96 5.42 2.26 -7.55
CA CYS A 96 5.19 2.31 -8.99
C CYS A 96 6.52 2.45 -9.79
N PHE A 97 7.50 1.61 -9.50
CA PHE A 97 8.89 1.70 -10.00
C PHE A 97 9.00 1.97 -11.51
N ILE A 98 8.23 1.26 -12.35
CA ILE A 98 8.22 1.47 -13.82
C ILE A 98 7.70 2.86 -14.19
N THR A 99 6.71 3.37 -13.45
CA THR A 99 6.14 4.71 -13.68
C THR A 99 7.16 5.78 -13.32
N THR A 100 7.76 5.71 -12.12
CA THR A 100 8.79 6.67 -11.70
C THR A 100 10.00 6.66 -12.63
N ALA A 101 10.50 5.48 -13.03
CA ALA A 101 11.64 5.34 -13.95
C ALA A 101 11.36 5.75 -15.41
N THR A 102 10.09 5.99 -15.80
CA THR A 102 9.75 6.41 -17.16
C THR A 102 9.14 7.80 -17.22
N ALA A 103 8.21 8.16 -16.34
CA ALA A 103 7.53 9.45 -16.31
C ALA A 103 8.07 10.42 -15.25
N GLY A 104 8.88 9.97 -14.29
CA GLY A 104 9.29 10.76 -13.14
C GLY A 104 8.18 10.91 -12.08
N GLU A 105 8.41 11.79 -11.10
CA GLU A 105 7.39 12.21 -10.13
C GLU A 105 6.48 13.28 -10.74
N GLY A 106 5.17 13.22 -10.48
CA GLY A 106 4.18 14.17 -11.00
C GLY A 106 2.78 13.59 -11.18
N PRO A 107 1.84 14.35 -11.79
CA PRO A 107 0.40 14.01 -11.81
C PRO A 107 0.06 12.62 -12.37
N THR A 108 0.74 12.18 -13.45
CA THR A 108 0.58 10.84 -14.03
C THR A 108 0.83 9.75 -12.98
N LEU A 109 1.87 9.92 -12.17
CA LEU A 109 2.25 8.97 -11.13
C LEU A 109 1.27 9.01 -9.95
N ASP A 110 0.83 10.19 -9.52
CA ASP A 110 -0.12 10.32 -8.40
C ASP A 110 -1.52 9.78 -8.74
N SER A 111 -1.97 9.91 -9.99
CA SER A 111 -3.21 9.29 -10.45
C SER A 111 -3.10 7.76 -10.59
N LEU A 112 -1.92 7.22 -10.92
CA LEU A 112 -1.67 5.76 -10.91
C LEU A 112 -1.50 5.20 -9.49
N ARG A 113 -0.83 5.92 -8.59
CA ARG A 113 -0.76 5.61 -7.14
C ARG A 113 -2.16 5.58 -6.52
N GLY A 114 -2.98 6.59 -6.83
CA GLY A 114 -4.38 6.64 -6.42
C GLY A 114 -5.20 5.48 -7.00
N PHE A 115 -5.01 5.09 -8.26
CA PHE A 115 -5.65 3.90 -8.82
C PHE A 115 -5.22 2.60 -8.10
N ARG A 116 -3.93 2.45 -7.75
CA ARG A 116 -3.42 1.35 -6.93
C ARG A 116 -4.10 1.30 -5.55
N ALA A 117 -4.29 2.44 -4.90
CA ALA A 117 -5.02 2.55 -3.64
C ALA A 117 -6.52 2.24 -3.79
N ASP A 118 -7.22 2.85 -4.76
CA ASP A 118 -8.68 2.76 -4.89
C ASP A 118 -9.21 1.40 -5.40
N VAL A 119 -8.38 0.59 -6.08
CA VAL A 119 -8.83 -0.62 -6.81
C VAL A 119 -7.97 -1.84 -6.53
N MET A 120 -6.64 -1.68 -6.52
CA MET A 120 -5.73 -2.83 -6.42
C MET A 120 -5.57 -3.29 -4.97
N ARG A 121 -5.39 -2.38 -4.00
CA ARG A 121 -5.28 -2.75 -2.58
C ARG A 121 -6.55 -3.39 -1.98
N PRO A 122 -7.78 -2.93 -2.26
CA PRO A 122 -8.98 -3.50 -1.64
C PRO A 122 -9.37 -4.89 -2.16
N SER A 123 -8.77 -5.37 -3.26
CA SER A 123 -9.10 -6.66 -3.87
C SER A 123 -8.00 -7.70 -3.62
N PRO A 124 -8.32 -8.95 -3.20
CA PRO A 124 -7.30 -9.99 -3.00
C PRO A 124 -6.48 -10.31 -4.26
N THR A 125 -7.14 -10.31 -5.43
CA THR A 125 -6.49 -10.47 -6.73
C THR A 125 -5.60 -9.27 -7.08
N GLY A 126 -6.03 -8.06 -6.75
CA GLY A 126 -5.22 -6.85 -6.89
C GLY A 126 -3.97 -6.90 -6.01
N ARG A 127 -4.09 -7.20 -4.70
CA ARG A 127 -2.96 -7.37 -3.77
C ARG A 127 -1.94 -8.39 -4.29
N THR A 128 -2.39 -9.52 -4.86
CA THR A 128 -1.50 -10.50 -5.49
C THR A 128 -0.76 -9.93 -6.70
N LEU A 129 -1.43 -9.18 -7.58
CA LEU A 129 -0.79 -8.55 -8.73
C LEU A 129 0.19 -7.43 -8.33
N LEU A 130 -0.09 -6.71 -7.23
CA LEU A 130 0.86 -5.76 -6.63
C LEU A 130 2.12 -6.47 -6.15
N ARG A 131 2.00 -7.53 -5.33
CA ARG A 131 3.16 -8.32 -4.86
C ARG A 131 4.03 -8.85 -6.01
N VAL A 132 3.41 -9.35 -7.09
CA VAL A 132 4.14 -9.78 -8.30
C VAL A 132 4.86 -8.62 -8.98
N TYR A 133 4.21 -7.46 -9.08
CA TYR A 133 4.82 -6.25 -9.64
C TYR A 133 5.98 -5.73 -8.79
N ASP A 134 5.81 -5.60 -7.48
CA ASP A 134 6.82 -5.06 -6.58
C ASP A 134 8.07 -5.96 -6.52
N ALA A 135 7.90 -7.28 -6.65
CA ALA A 135 9.01 -8.24 -6.76
C ALA A 135 9.74 -8.21 -8.13
N THR A 136 9.06 -7.85 -9.23
CA THR A 136 9.62 -7.97 -10.60
C THR A 136 10.03 -6.64 -11.23
N SER A 137 9.44 -5.52 -10.80
CA SER A 137 9.62 -4.20 -11.40
C SER A 137 10.90 -3.44 -11.02
N PRO A 138 11.57 -3.62 -9.86
CA PRO A 138 12.83 -2.93 -9.56
C PRO A 138 13.95 -3.13 -10.61
N PRO A 139 14.30 -4.37 -11.05
CA PRO A 139 15.34 -4.55 -12.09
C PRO A 139 14.90 -4.04 -13.47
N ILE A 140 13.59 -4.05 -13.74
CA ILE A 140 13.01 -3.47 -14.97
C ILE A 140 13.19 -1.95 -14.96
N ALA A 141 12.73 -1.28 -13.89
CA ALA A 141 12.82 0.16 -13.69
C ALA A 141 14.28 0.64 -13.77
N ALA A 142 15.19 -0.02 -13.04
CA ALA A 142 16.64 0.25 -13.08
C ALA A 142 17.32 -0.08 -14.44
N THR A 143 16.57 -0.53 -15.46
CA THR A 143 17.05 -0.71 -16.83
C THR A 143 16.35 0.24 -17.81
N LEU A 144 15.11 0.64 -17.54
CA LEU A 144 14.43 1.72 -18.26
C LEU A 144 15.08 3.09 -17.94
N ASP A 145 15.37 3.35 -16.67
CA ASP A 145 16.02 4.56 -16.16
C ASP A 145 17.43 4.79 -16.76
N ARG A 146 18.21 3.70 -16.91
CA ARG A 146 19.53 3.73 -17.57
C ARG A 146 19.47 3.94 -19.09
N HIS A 147 18.30 3.78 -19.71
CA HIS A 147 18.09 3.85 -21.17
C HIS A 147 16.87 4.71 -21.53
N PRO A 148 16.81 6.00 -21.09
CA PRO A 148 15.60 6.82 -21.19
C PRO A 148 15.16 7.08 -22.63
N GLU A 149 16.13 7.21 -23.54
CA GLU A 149 15.90 7.50 -24.96
C GLU A 149 15.75 6.26 -25.85
N ALA A 150 15.81 5.05 -25.27
CA ALA A 150 15.55 3.83 -26.03
C ALA A 150 14.08 3.74 -26.45
N VAL A 151 13.83 3.28 -27.68
CA VAL A 151 12.49 3.06 -28.24
C VAL A 151 11.55 2.31 -27.28
N PRO A 152 11.92 1.16 -26.66
CA PRO A 152 11.04 0.50 -25.69
C PRO A 152 10.74 1.36 -24.46
N THR A 153 11.69 2.12 -23.94
CA THR A 153 11.47 3.03 -22.79
C THR A 153 10.49 4.14 -23.13
N ARG A 154 10.62 4.75 -24.32
CA ARG A 154 9.66 5.74 -24.83
C ARG A 154 8.27 5.15 -25.06
N LEU A 155 8.16 3.87 -25.48
CA LEU A 155 6.88 3.16 -25.59
C LEU A 155 6.24 2.89 -24.23
N VAL A 156 7.02 2.52 -23.20
CA VAL A 156 6.51 2.34 -21.83
C VAL A 156 6.07 3.68 -21.23
N ARG A 157 6.84 4.77 -21.39
CA ARG A 157 6.41 6.15 -21.03
C ARG A 157 5.06 6.49 -21.65
N GLY A 158 4.94 6.35 -22.98
CA GLY A 158 3.70 6.63 -23.71
C GLY A 158 2.53 5.69 -23.38
N LEU A 159 2.75 4.54 -22.74
CA LEU A 159 1.68 3.72 -22.15
C LEU A 159 1.30 4.26 -20.76
N VAL A 160 2.29 4.53 -19.91
CA VAL A 160 2.13 5.11 -18.58
C VAL A 160 1.30 6.40 -18.61
N ASP A 161 1.59 7.32 -19.54
CA ASP A 161 0.84 8.58 -19.71
C ASP A 161 -0.64 8.35 -20.07
N ARG A 162 -0.93 7.34 -20.91
CA ARG A 162 -2.30 6.93 -21.25
C ARG A 162 -3.01 6.32 -20.06
N CYS A 163 -2.32 5.51 -19.26
CA CYS A 163 -2.86 4.95 -18.02
C CYS A 163 -3.18 6.05 -16.99
N GLY A 164 -2.33 7.08 -16.85
CA GLY A 164 -2.61 8.25 -16.03
C GLY A 164 -3.91 8.96 -16.46
N SER A 165 -4.02 9.33 -17.74
CA SER A 165 -5.24 9.97 -18.27
C SER A 165 -6.50 9.10 -18.13
N LEU A 166 -6.38 7.77 -18.19
CA LEU A 166 -7.48 6.84 -17.94
C LEU A 166 -7.86 6.76 -16.45
N ALA A 167 -6.88 6.86 -15.54
CA ALA A 167 -7.14 6.95 -14.09
C ALA A 167 -7.83 8.27 -13.71
N ASP A 168 -7.43 9.39 -14.33
CA ASP A 168 -8.13 10.68 -14.19
C ASP A 168 -9.58 10.60 -14.67
N ARG A 169 -9.81 10.02 -15.86
CA ARG A 169 -11.16 9.79 -16.41
C ARG A 169 -12.00 8.87 -15.51
N ARG A 170 -11.39 7.85 -14.88
CA ARG A 170 -12.04 6.99 -13.90
C ARG A 170 -12.48 7.78 -12.66
N ARG A 171 -11.59 8.63 -12.12
CA ARG A 171 -11.86 9.46 -10.95
C ARG A 171 -12.96 10.50 -11.23
N ALA A 172 -12.93 11.14 -12.40
CA ALA A 172 -13.90 12.14 -12.83
C ALA A 172 -15.26 11.57 -13.27
N ALA A 173 -15.33 10.31 -13.74
CA ALA A 173 -16.59 9.68 -14.13
C ALA A 173 -17.60 9.63 -12.97
N THR A 174 -18.87 9.91 -13.24
CA THR A 174 -19.95 9.86 -12.24
C THR A 174 -20.71 8.53 -12.23
N GLY A 175 -20.81 7.85 -13.37
CA GLY A 175 -21.53 6.57 -13.50
C GLY A 175 -20.74 5.37 -13.00
N ARG A 176 -21.34 4.54 -12.13
CA ARG A 176 -20.72 3.31 -11.58
C ARG A 176 -20.20 2.37 -12.67
N GLY A 177 -21.01 2.14 -13.72
CA GLY A 177 -20.62 1.28 -14.85
C GLY A 177 -19.39 1.81 -15.61
N GLN A 178 -19.33 3.12 -15.86
CA GLN A 178 -18.16 3.76 -16.49
C GLN A 178 -16.90 3.63 -15.63
N ARG A 179 -17.02 3.84 -14.30
CA ARG A 179 -15.91 3.60 -13.35
C ARG A 179 -15.44 2.15 -13.37
N ALA A 180 -16.36 1.18 -13.42
CA ALA A 180 -16.04 -0.24 -13.47
C ALA A 180 -15.30 -0.60 -14.78
N THR A 181 -15.83 -0.22 -15.95
CA THR A 181 -15.19 -0.45 -17.25
C THR A 181 -13.79 0.15 -17.30
N LEU A 182 -13.62 1.41 -16.87
CA LEU A 182 -12.30 2.06 -16.84
C LEU A 182 -11.34 1.37 -15.87
N SER A 183 -11.84 0.85 -14.73
CA SER A 183 -11.01 0.10 -13.78
C SER A 183 -10.53 -1.24 -14.36
N LEU A 184 -11.40 -1.97 -15.07
CA LEU A 184 -11.02 -3.22 -15.76
C LEU A 184 -10.01 -2.97 -16.90
N VAL A 185 -10.20 -1.89 -17.67
CA VAL A 185 -9.22 -1.47 -18.70
C VAL A 185 -7.87 -1.13 -18.05
N LEU A 186 -7.85 -0.40 -16.93
CA LEU A 186 -6.63 -0.06 -16.21
C LEU A 186 -5.92 -1.29 -15.62
N ILE A 187 -6.65 -2.29 -15.10
CA ILE A 187 -6.08 -3.59 -14.67
C ILE A 187 -5.42 -4.31 -15.86
N GLY A 188 -6.09 -4.36 -17.02
CA GLY A 188 -5.52 -4.95 -18.24
C GLY A 188 -4.25 -4.24 -18.71
N LEU A 189 -4.28 -2.90 -18.75
CA LEU A 189 -3.12 -2.08 -19.13
C LEU A 189 -1.97 -2.17 -18.11
N TYR A 190 -2.26 -2.39 -16.83
CA TYR A 190 -1.24 -2.65 -15.81
C TYR A 190 -0.44 -3.91 -16.16
N VAL A 191 -1.12 -5.04 -16.40
CA VAL A 191 -0.48 -6.31 -16.81
C VAL A 191 0.34 -6.12 -18.09
N VAL A 192 -0.22 -5.45 -19.10
CA VAL A 192 0.50 -5.15 -20.35
C VAL A 192 1.74 -4.30 -20.11
N GLY A 193 1.68 -3.30 -19.21
CA GLY A 193 2.81 -2.47 -18.83
C GLY A 193 3.95 -3.24 -18.17
N VAL A 194 3.64 -4.19 -17.28
CA VAL A 194 4.64 -5.08 -16.67
C VAL A 194 5.29 -5.98 -17.73
N CYS A 195 4.50 -6.60 -18.61
CA CYS A 195 5.02 -7.44 -19.69
C CYS A 195 5.91 -6.67 -20.66
N LEU A 196 5.52 -5.46 -21.07
CA LEU A 196 6.34 -4.60 -21.93
C LEU A 196 7.63 -4.15 -21.23
N GLY A 197 7.57 -3.84 -19.93
CA GLY A 197 8.75 -3.55 -19.12
C GLY A 197 9.72 -4.73 -19.04
N ALA A 198 9.22 -5.95 -18.83
CA ALA A 198 10.04 -7.16 -18.79
C ALA A 198 10.70 -7.47 -20.14
N LEU A 199 9.97 -7.30 -21.26
CA LEU A 199 10.51 -7.44 -22.61
C LEU A 199 11.56 -6.37 -22.92
N ALA A 200 11.31 -5.11 -22.53
CA ALA A 200 12.27 -4.00 -22.65
C ALA A 200 13.56 -4.28 -21.87
N HIS A 201 13.43 -4.72 -20.61
CA HIS A 201 14.55 -5.12 -19.77
C HIS A 201 15.38 -6.23 -20.43
N GLY A 202 14.73 -7.30 -20.89
CA GLY A 202 15.39 -8.43 -21.55
C GLY A 202 16.13 -8.03 -22.82
N TRP A 203 15.52 -7.21 -23.67
CA TRP A 203 16.12 -6.73 -24.92
C TRP A 203 17.31 -5.79 -24.68
N LEU A 204 17.20 -4.87 -23.72
CA LEU A 204 18.30 -3.96 -23.35
C LEU A 204 19.47 -4.73 -22.71
N ARG A 205 19.18 -5.64 -21.75
CA ARG A 205 20.17 -6.52 -21.12
C ARG A 205 20.84 -7.47 -22.12
N ALA A 206 20.13 -7.91 -23.16
CA ALA A 206 20.74 -8.65 -24.26
C ALA A 206 21.70 -7.72 -25.02
N ARG A 207 21.25 -6.56 -25.49
CA ARG A 207 22.07 -5.62 -26.27
C ARG A 207 23.34 -5.17 -25.55
N GLU A 208 23.29 -4.95 -24.23
CA GLU A 208 24.46 -4.66 -23.39
C GLU A 208 25.57 -5.73 -23.54
N ARG A 209 25.20 -7.01 -23.64
CA ARG A 209 26.11 -8.16 -23.77
C ARG A 209 26.64 -8.40 -25.19
N TRP A 210 26.14 -7.69 -26.20
CA TRP A 210 26.65 -7.76 -27.59
C TRP A 210 27.56 -6.58 -27.95
N VAL A 211 27.75 -5.63 -27.03
CA VAL A 211 28.58 -4.42 -27.18
C VAL A 211 29.76 -4.42 -26.17
N SER A 212 29.83 -5.44 -25.31
CA SER A 212 30.90 -5.71 -24.35
C SER A 212 31.77 -6.87 -24.83
#